data_AF-T1C9X9-F1
#
_entry.id   AF-T1C9X9-F1
#
_cell.length_a   1.000
_cell.length_b   1.000
_cell.length_c   1.000
_cell.angle_alpha   90.00
_cell.angle_beta   90.00
_cell.angle_gamma   90.00
#
_symmetry.space_group_name_H-M   'P 1'
#
loop_
_entity.id
_entity.type
_entity.pdbx_description
1 polymer ?
#
loop_
_entity_poly.entity_id
_entity_poly.type
_entity_poly.pdbx_seq_one_letter_code
_entity_poly.pdbx_strand_id
1 'polypeptide(L)'
;MFRAEALHAQQQRWLGELRLVTPLSTRVLVGGIALIVAVLAVFASLGTYTRRVHATGMLAPATGLLTLAAPTAGRVQHIAIREGASVAAGQVLAVVSSERQSLAGNTSSAVLSQLATQRTRLGNEIADAEQLAVQQRSGLAQRMALLRAQLHSLEQQRLLAREQAAQSAALLARIAPLGDKGYVSAFEIARQRSAKLEAESQVKALDRQLIELRQQLAATQDQSAQLPLNLASQRSGLQRQRAGIEQALAQPRPNARRSSAHRAPGASPRYWRSRANRWSRVRRCWRWRRTACRWKPSC
;
A
#
# COMPACT_ATOMS: atom_id res chain seq x y z
N MET A 1 97.92 14.07 73.50
CA MET A 1 98.12 15.12 74.54
C MET A 1 99.07 16.17 73.99
N PHE A 2 98.95 17.39 74.52
CA PHE A 2 99.67 18.63 74.21
C PHE A 2 99.10 19.48 73.06
N ARG A 3 98.09 20.26 73.45
CA ARG A 3 97.93 21.69 73.14
C ARG A 3 99.18 22.48 73.52
N ALA A 4 99.43 23.59 72.83
CA ALA A 4 99.71 24.89 73.46
C ALA A 4 99.59 26.02 72.44
N GLU A 5 98.49 26.76 72.51
CA GLU A 5 98.29 28.10 71.97
C GLU A 5 99.28 29.14 72.56
N ALA A 6 100.56 29.13 72.16
CA ALA A 6 101.55 30.08 72.69
C ALA A 6 102.60 30.61 71.71
N LEU A 7 102.21 30.94 70.47
CA LEU A 7 102.98 31.90 69.64
C LEU A 7 102.03 32.92 68.99
N HIS A 8 101.49 33.77 69.86
CA HIS A 8 101.10 35.13 69.49
C HIS A 8 102.33 35.92 69.00
N ALA A 9 102.07 36.80 68.03
CA ALA A 9 102.83 38.02 67.74
C ALA A 9 104.20 37.90 67.01
N GLN A 10 104.15 37.51 65.73
CA GLN A 10 105.06 37.99 64.68
C GLN A 10 104.43 37.58 63.34
N GLN A 11 103.78 38.43 62.54
CA GLN A 11 104.29 39.68 61.97
C GLN A 11 103.09 40.54 61.53
N GLN A 12 102.83 41.63 62.24
CA GLN A 12 102.21 42.82 61.66
C GLN A 12 103.32 43.81 61.31
N ARG A 13 103.20 44.40 60.12
CA ARG A 13 103.86 45.64 59.65
C ARG A 13 105.32 45.53 59.21
N TRP A 14 105.50 45.36 57.90
CA TRP A 14 106.47 46.18 57.17
C TRP A 14 105.88 46.62 55.82
N LEU A 15 105.25 47.78 55.86
CA LEU A 15 105.23 48.87 54.88
C LEU A 15 105.67 48.58 53.43
N GLY A 16 104.73 48.76 52.50
CA GLY A 16 105.01 48.95 51.09
C GLY A 16 103.74 49.33 50.33
N GLU A 17 103.40 50.62 50.30
CA GLU A 17 102.51 51.17 49.27
C GLU A 17 103.07 50.81 47.88
N LEU A 18 102.33 49.99 47.12
CA LEU A 18 102.47 49.96 45.67
C LEU A 18 101.08 50.03 45.04
N ARG A 19 100.58 51.26 45.02
CA ARG A 19 100.01 51.94 43.84
C ARG A 19 99.34 50.99 42.85
N LEU A 20 98.01 50.88 42.93
CA LEU A 20 97.16 50.42 41.82
C LEU A 20 97.38 51.34 40.61
N VAL A 21 98.38 51.04 39.80
CA VAL A 21 98.50 51.55 38.44
C VAL A 21 97.59 50.67 37.59
N THR A 22 96.29 50.91 37.67
CA THR A 22 95.35 50.34 36.70
C THR A 22 95.62 51.02 35.36
N PRO A 23 96.11 50.31 34.33
CA PRO A 23 96.38 50.90 33.03
C PRO A 23 95.07 51.46 32.44
N LEU A 24 95.13 52.56 31.71
CA LEU A 24 93.97 53.23 31.08
C LEU A 24 93.04 52.26 30.31
N SER A 25 93.60 51.16 29.80
CA SER A 25 92.86 50.05 29.17
C SER A 25 91.76 49.44 30.04
N THR A 26 91.98 49.30 31.36
CA THR A 26 90.96 48.76 32.28
C THR A 26 89.77 49.71 32.48
N ARG A 27 89.98 51.04 32.41
CA ARG A 27 88.88 52.01 32.49
C ARG A 27 87.98 51.95 31.26
N VAL A 28 88.56 51.74 30.07
CA VAL A 28 87.80 51.59 28.81
C VAL A 28 87.00 50.28 28.83
N LEU A 29 87.59 49.19 29.32
CA LEU A 29 86.91 47.90 29.42
C LEU A 29 85.72 47.94 30.40
N VAL A 30 85.90 48.54 31.58
CA VAL A 30 84.81 48.73 32.56
C VAL A 30 83.72 49.64 32.01
N GLY A 31 84.09 50.71 31.29
CA GLY A 31 83.13 51.58 30.60
C GLY A 31 82.31 50.84 29.54
N GLY A 32 82.95 49.96 28.75
CA GLY A 32 82.27 49.15 27.74
C GLY A 32 81.29 48.15 28.34
N ILE A 33 81.67 47.47 29.42
CA ILE A 33 80.79 46.54 30.14
C ILE A 33 79.61 47.30 30.75
N ALA A 34 79.85 48.45 31.37
CA ALA A 34 78.79 49.28 31.94
C ALA A 34 77.79 49.77 30.88
N LEU A 35 78.27 50.12 29.68
CA LEU A 35 77.42 50.51 28.56
C LEU A 35 76.52 49.35 28.10
N ILE A 36 77.06 48.13 27.97
CA ILE A 36 76.28 46.95 27.55
C ILE A 36 75.20 46.63 28.59
N VAL A 37 75.54 46.71 29.88
CA VAL A 37 74.57 46.50 30.97
C VAL A 37 73.48 47.58 30.94
N ALA A 38 73.84 48.85 30.69
CA ALA A 38 72.87 49.93 30.55
C ALA A 38 71.93 49.72 29.36
N VAL A 39 72.45 49.29 28.21
CA VAL A 39 71.64 48.98 27.02
C VAL A 39 70.69 47.81 27.28
N LEU A 40 71.16 46.75 27.94
CA LEU A 40 70.31 45.61 28.33
C LEU A 40 69.23 46.01 29.34
N ALA A 41 69.55 46.87 30.31
CA ALA A 41 68.60 47.37 31.28
C ALA A 41 67.51 48.24 30.64
N VAL A 42 67.90 49.13 29.71
CA VAL A 42 66.96 49.94 28.92
C VAL A 42 66.07 49.02 28.06
N PHE A 43 66.66 48.03 27.36
CA PHE A 43 65.91 47.06 26.56
C PHE A 43 64.93 46.23 27.39
N ALA A 44 65.33 45.80 28.59
CA ALA A 44 64.47 45.06 29.51
C ALA A 44 63.31 45.93 30.04
N SER A 45 63.55 47.22 30.27
CA SER A 45 62.51 48.15 30.75
C SER A 45 61.50 48.56 29.68
N LEU A 46 61.90 48.62 28.40
CA LEU A 46 61.01 48.94 27.27
C LEU A 46 60.37 47.69 26.63
N GLY A 47 60.79 46.48 27.01
CA GLY A 47 60.31 45.22 26.46
C GLY A 47 59.01 44.73 27.10
N THR A 48 57.87 45.35 26.77
CA THR A 48 56.55 44.83 27.14
C THR A 48 56.21 43.59 26.30
N TYR A 49 56.51 42.39 26.80
CA TYR A 49 56.13 41.13 26.17
C TYR A 49 54.76 40.66 26.67
N THR A 50 53.71 40.99 25.90
CA THR A 50 52.33 40.54 26.09
C THR A 50 52.21 39.02 25.91
N ARG A 51 52.04 38.31 27.03
CA ARG A 51 51.76 36.87 27.10
C ARG A 51 50.34 36.57 26.62
N ARG A 52 50.18 35.93 25.46
CA ARG A 52 48.89 35.35 25.01
C ARG A 52 48.80 33.88 25.44
N VAL A 53 47.79 33.54 26.23
CA VAL A 53 47.42 32.16 26.55
C VAL A 53 46.28 31.75 25.61
N HIS A 54 46.49 30.68 24.84
CA HIS A 54 45.47 30.10 23.99
C HIS A 54 44.54 29.21 24.84
N ALA A 55 43.30 29.65 25.06
CA ALA A 55 42.23 28.80 25.55
C ALA A 55 41.54 28.10 24.37
N THR A 56 41.78 26.81 24.16
CA THR A 56 41.02 25.98 23.22
C THR A 56 39.76 25.45 23.91
N GLY A 57 38.74 26.31 24.05
CA GLY A 57 37.41 25.87 24.43
C GLY A 57 36.70 25.22 23.24
N MET A 58 36.43 23.92 23.30
CA MET A 58 35.48 23.28 22.39
C MET A 58 34.05 23.52 22.92
N LEU A 59 33.26 24.31 22.18
CA LEU A 59 31.83 24.45 22.39
C LEU A 59 31.12 23.16 21.97
N ALA A 60 30.93 22.23 22.91
CA ALA A 60 29.98 21.14 22.76
C ALA A 60 28.59 21.62 23.21
N PRO A 61 27.54 21.57 22.37
CA PRO A 61 26.21 22.05 22.72
C PRO A 61 25.57 21.16 23.80
N ALA A 62 25.09 21.78 24.89
CA ALA A 62 24.46 21.09 26.03
C ALA A 62 23.04 20.56 25.74
N THR A 63 22.43 20.92 24.61
CA THR A 63 21.08 20.50 24.22
C THR A 63 21.13 19.82 22.86
N GLY A 64 20.82 18.52 22.84
CA GLY A 64 21.04 17.61 21.72
C GLY A 64 20.53 18.06 20.36
N LEU A 65 21.12 17.48 19.31
CA LEU A 65 20.71 17.67 17.92
C LEU A 65 19.33 17.06 17.67
N LEU A 66 18.31 17.89 17.46
CA LEU A 66 17.00 17.44 16.98
C LEU A 66 17.02 17.36 15.45
N THR A 67 17.26 16.17 14.91
CA THR A 67 17.16 15.91 13.47
C THR A 67 15.68 15.81 13.07
N LEU A 68 15.17 16.86 12.44
CA LEU A 68 13.84 16.85 11.83
C LEU A 68 13.90 16.07 10.51
N ALA A 69 13.43 14.83 10.52
CA ALA A 69 13.25 14.03 9.30
C ALA A 69 11.94 14.45 8.61
N ALA A 70 11.99 14.66 7.29
CA ALA A 70 10.77 14.87 6.52
C ALA A 70 9.94 13.57 6.51
N PRO A 71 8.61 13.62 6.77
CA PRO A 71 7.77 12.42 6.83
C PRO A 71 7.59 11.75 5.45
N THR A 72 7.88 12.45 4.35
CA THR A 72 7.77 11.93 2.99
C THR A 72 8.87 12.48 2.07
N ALA A 73 9.32 11.67 1.12
CA ALA A 73 10.26 12.09 0.08
C ALA A 73 9.57 13.10 -0.88
N GLY A 74 10.05 14.33 -0.90
CA GLY A 74 9.48 15.43 -1.70
C GLY A 74 10.55 16.39 -2.22
N ARG A 75 10.17 17.26 -3.18
CA ARG A 75 11.06 18.31 -3.70
C ARG A 75 10.90 19.55 -2.83
N VAL A 76 12.00 20.08 -2.31
CA VAL A 76 11.97 21.34 -1.56
C VAL A 76 11.65 22.46 -2.54
N GLN A 77 10.49 23.10 -2.41
CA GLN A 77 10.06 24.17 -3.32
C GLN A 77 10.67 25.51 -2.92
N HIS A 78 10.73 25.79 -1.61
CA HIS A 78 11.32 27.02 -1.10
C HIS A 78 11.90 26.78 0.29
N ILE A 79 13.17 27.17 0.47
CA ILE A 79 13.81 27.25 1.79
C ILE A 79 13.67 28.71 2.22
N ALA A 80 12.89 28.98 3.26
CA ALA A 80 12.58 30.35 3.68
C ALA A 80 13.67 30.97 4.58
N ILE A 81 14.74 30.23 4.89
CA ILE A 81 15.71 30.58 5.93
C ILE A 81 17.15 30.31 5.48
N ARG A 82 18.08 31.21 5.84
CA ARG A 82 19.53 31.08 5.59
C ARG A 82 20.22 30.37 6.75
N GLU A 83 21.29 29.63 6.48
CA GLU A 83 22.10 28.95 7.51
C GLU A 83 22.57 29.96 8.58
N GLY A 84 22.31 29.65 9.85
CA GLY A 84 22.67 30.51 11.00
C GLY A 84 21.62 31.52 11.48
N ALA A 85 20.43 31.59 10.85
CA ALA A 85 19.36 32.49 11.28
C ALA A 85 18.64 31.99 12.56
N SER A 86 18.25 32.93 13.43
CA SER A 86 17.41 32.67 14.60
C SER A 86 15.96 32.41 14.17
N VAL A 87 15.38 31.30 14.62
CA VAL A 87 14.02 30.91 14.23
C VAL A 87 13.13 30.87 15.47
N ALA A 88 11.97 31.53 15.41
CA ALA A 88 10.96 31.47 16.46
C ALA A 88 10.13 30.17 16.38
N ALA A 89 9.61 29.69 17.51
CA ALA A 89 8.67 28.58 17.54
C ALA A 89 7.47 28.88 16.62
N GLY A 90 7.13 27.97 15.71
CA GLY A 90 6.03 28.17 14.76
C GLY A 90 6.40 28.77 13.40
N GLN A 91 7.65 29.19 13.17
CA GLN A 91 8.06 29.76 11.88
C GLN A 91 8.29 28.68 10.81
N VAL A 92 7.85 28.96 9.58
CA VAL A 92 7.96 28.03 8.44
C VAL A 92 9.42 27.90 8.00
N LEU A 93 10.00 26.72 8.18
CA LEU A 93 11.41 26.44 7.88
C LEU A 93 11.64 26.14 6.39
N ALA A 94 10.76 25.31 5.83
CA ALA A 94 10.78 24.93 4.43
C ALA A 94 9.36 24.54 3.99
N VAL A 95 9.01 24.92 2.77
CA VAL A 95 7.82 24.40 2.10
C VAL A 95 8.28 23.22 1.25
N VAL A 96 8.04 22.01 1.76
CA VAL A 96 8.23 20.78 0.99
C VAL A 96 6.95 20.58 0.19
N SER A 97 7.06 20.65 -1.13
CA SER A 97 5.97 20.26 -2.01
C SER A 97 6.26 18.85 -2.50
N SER A 98 5.30 17.96 -2.34
CA SER A 98 5.33 16.63 -2.94
C SER A 98 5.00 16.71 -4.44
N GLU A 99 5.68 17.60 -5.16
CA GLU A 99 5.43 17.86 -6.57
C GLU A 99 6.01 16.73 -7.41
N ARG A 100 5.23 15.65 -7.56
CA ARG A 100 5.25 14.81 -8.75
C ARG A 100 4.18 15.30 -9.74
N GLN A 101 4.12 16.60 -10.01
CA GLN A 101 3.60 17.08 -11.30
C GLN A 101 4.72 16.76 -12.31
N SER A 102 4.59 15.91 -13.32
CA SER A 102 3.78 16.17 -14.53
C SER A 102 3.54 14.91 -15.38
N LEU A 103 3.57 13.71 -14.80
CA LEU A 103 3.09 12.46 -15.45
C LEU A 103 2.02 11.76 -14.59
N ALA A 104 2.11 11.89 -13.26
CA ALA A 104 1.18 11.28 -12.31
C ALA A 104 -0.18 12.00 -12.19
N GLY A 105 -0.28 13.26 -12.64
CA GLY A 105 -1.53 14.04 -12.59
C GLY A 105 -2.56 13.57 -13.62
N ASN A 106 -2.12 13.39 -14.88
CA ASN A 106 -2.94 12.83 -15.95
C ASN A 106 -3.30 11.36 -15.69
N THR A 107 -2.40 10.59 -15.07
CA THR A 107 -2.73 9.21 -14.68
C THR A 107 -3.72 9.18 -13.52
N SER A 108 -3.64 10.13 -12.57
CA SER A 108 -4.60 10.20 -11.45
C SER A 108 -6.02 10.58 -11.90
N SER A 109 -6.16 11.47 -12.88
CA SER A 109 -7.47 11.82 -13.47
C SER A 109 -7.99 10.68 -14.34
N ALA A 110 -7.15 10.04 -15.15
CA ALA A 110 -7.53 8.87 -15.95
C ALA A 110 -8.04 7.70 -15.07
N VAL A 111 -7.37 7.43 -13.95
CA VAL A 111 -7.81 6.41 -12.98
C VAL A 111 -9.15 6.77 -12.35
N LEU A 112 -9.40 8.05 -12.01
CA LEU A 112 -10.70 8.47 -11.48
C LEU A 112 -11.82 8.34 -12.50
N SER A 113 -11.58 8.74 -13.76
CA SER A 113 -12.56 8.54 -14.83
C SER A 113 -12.83 7.05 -15.08
N GLN A 114 -11.81 6.20 -14.99
CA GLN A 114 -11.96 4.76 -15.13
C GLN A 114 -12.78 4.15 -13.99
N LEU A 115 -12.51 4.52 -12.73
CA LEU A 115 -13.30 4.07 -11.57
C LEU A 115 -14.75 4.56 -11.65
N ALA A 116 -14.98 5.80 -12.08
CA ALA A 116 -16.34 6.32 -12.30
C ALA A 116 -17.09 5.55 -13.38
N THR A 117 -16.40 5.19 -14.47
CA THR A 117 -16.95 4.38 -15.56
C THR A 117 -17.23 2.94 -15.11
N GLN A 118 -16.38 2.36 -14.27
CA GLN A 118 -16.65 1.05 -13.67
C GLN A 118 -17.85 1.09 -12.74
N ARG A 119 -18.02 2.16 -11.94
CA ARG A 119 -19.21 2.34 -11.09
C ARG A 119 -20.50 2.40 -11.91
N THR A 120 -20.52 3.14 -13.01
CA THR A 120 -21.71 3.21 -13.88
C THR A 120 -21.98 1.88 -14.56
N ARG A 121 -20.94 1.17 -15.04
CA ARG A 121 -21.08 -0.19 -15.60
C ARG A 121 -21.69 -1.16 -14.60
N LEU A 122 -21.19 -1.22 -13.37
CA LEU A 122 -21.78 -2.08 -12.31
C LEU A 122 -23.23 -1.72 -12.00
N GLY A 123 -23.59 -0.42 -12.08
CA GLY A 123 -24.97 0.02 -11.95
C GLY A 123 -25.86 -0.52 -13.07
N ASN A 124 -25.39 -0.44 -14.31
CA ASN A 124 -26.08 -0.99 -15.47
C ASN A 124 -26.18 -2.52 -15.39
N GLU A 125 -25.11 -3.22 -15.00
CA GLU A 125 -25.12 -4.69 -14.82
C GLU A 125 -26.17 -5.15 -13.79
N ILE A 126 -26.39 -4.38 -12.72
CA ILE A 126 -27.47 -4.67 -11.75
C ILE A 126 -28.84 -4.51 -12.41
N ALA A 127 -29.05 -3.42 -13.16
CA ALA A 127 -30.32 -3.17 -13.84
C ALA A 127 -30.61 -4.24 -14.92
N ASP A 128 -29.59 -4.60 -15.70
CA ASP A 128 -29.66 -5.63 -16.74
C ASP A 128 -29.98 -7.01 -16.11
N ALA A 129 -29.36 -7.34 -14.96
CA ALA A 129 -29.65 -8.57 -14.24
C ALA A 129 -31.10 -8.61 -13.72
N GLU A 130 -31.62 -7.48 -13.22
CA GLU A 130 -33.02 -7.38 -12.79
C GLU A 130 -33.99 -7.51 -13.98
N GLN A 131 -33.71 -6.88 -15.13
CA GLN A 131 -34.51 -7.03 -16.35
C GLN A 131 -34.51 -8.46 -16.87
N LEU A 132 -33.34 -9.10 -16.91
CA LEU A 132 -33.20 -10.50 -17.31
C LEU A 132 -34.01 -11.41 -16.39
N ALA A 133 -33.98 -11.19 -15.08
CA ALA A 133 -34.76 -11.97 -14.13
C ALA A 133 -36.28 -11.81 -14.34
N VAL A 134 -36.76 -10.61 -14.70
CA VAL A 134 -38.18 -10.40 -15.04
C VAL A 134 -38.57 -11.23 -16.27
N GLN A 135 -37.74 -11.22 -17.33
CA GLN A 135 -37.98 -12.02 -18.54
C GLN A 135 -37.93 -13.52 -18.27
N GLN A 136 -36.96 -13.96 -17.46
CA GLN A 136 -36.87 -15.37 -17.04
C GLN A 136 -38.09 -15.80 -16.23
N ARG A 137 -38.55 -14.95 -15.30
CA ARG A 137 -39.76 -15.21 -14.52
C ARG A 137 -40.99 -15.32 -15.40
N SER A 138 -41.15 -14.43 -16.39
CA SER A 138 -42.29 -14.52 -17.31
C SER A 138 -42.23 -15.78 -18.18
N GLY A 139 -41.04 -16.16 -18.67
CA GLY A 139 -40.85 -17.39 -19.43
C GLY A 139 -41.16 -18.66 -18.61
N LEU A 140 -40.69 -18.71 -17.35
CA LEU A 140 -41.01 -19.81 -16.43
C LEU A 140 -42.51 -19.88 -16.13
N ALA A 141 -43.16 -18.73 -15.91
CA ALA A 141 -44.60 -18.68 -15.66
C ALA A 141 -45.41 -19.19 -16.87
N GLN A 142 -45.04 -18.80 -18.09
CA GLN A 142 -45.66 -19.32 -19.32
C GLN A 142 -45.45 -20.82 -19.48
N ARG A 143 -44.24 -21.32 -19.22
CA ARG A 143 -43.94 -22.76 -19.26
C ARG A 143 -44.77 -23.55 -18.24
N MET A 144 -44.92 -23.02 -17.02
CA MET A 144 -45.77 -23.64 -15.99
C MET A 144 -47.24 -23.66 -16.41
N ALA A 145 -47.75 -22.59 -17.04
CA ALA A 145 -49.12 -22.55 -17.55
C ALA A 145 -49.34 -23.61 -18.65
N LEU A 146 -48.40 -23.74 -19.59
CA LEU A 146 -48.44 -24.78 -20.63
C LEU A 146 -48.44 -26.19 -20.05
N LEU A 147 -47.51 -26.48 -19.11
CA LEU A 147 -47.43 -27.79 -18.45
C LEU A 147 -48.72 -28.13 -17.68
N ARG A 148 -49.33 -27.15 -17.01
CA ARG A 148 -50.62 -27.35 -16.33
C ARG A 148 -51.76 -27.64 -17.31
N ALA A 149 -51.81 -26.95 -18.45
CA ALA A 149 -52.80 -27.23 -19.49
C ALA A 149 -52.62 -28.64 -20.08
N GLN A 150 -51.37 -29.05 -20.32
CA GLN A 150 -51.04 -30.40 -20.78
C GLN A 150 -51.44 -31.47 -19.75
N LEU A 151 -51.15 -31.25 -18.46
CA LEU A 151 -51.58 -32.14 -17.39
C LEU A 151 -53.10 -32.28 -17.35
N HIS A 152 -53.84 -31.17 -17.46
CA HIS A 152 -55.30 -31.21 -17.47
C HIS A 152 -55.85 -32.02 -18.65
N SER A 153 -55.32 -31.81 -19.86
CA SER A 153 -55.68 -32.59 -21.05
C SER A 153 -55.39 -34.08 -20.87
N LEU A 154 -54.22 -34.42 -20.34
CA LEU A 154 -53.82 -35.80 -20.12
C LEU A 154 -54.66 -36.47 -19.01
N GLU A 155 -55.08 -35.73 -17.98
CA GLU A 155 -56.00 -36.21 -16.95
C GLU A 155 -57.38 -36.52 -17.54
N GLN A 156 -57.90 -35.68 -18.43
CA GLN A 156 -59.16 -35.94 -19.15
C GLN A 156 -59.05 -37.20 -20.02
N GLN A 157 -57.96 -37.35 -20.79
CA GLN A 157 -57.71 -38.56 -21.59
C GLN A 157 -57.65 -39.82 -20.71
N ARG A 158 -57.01 -39.73 -19.54
CA ARG A 158 -56.96 -40.84 -18.59
C ARG A 158 -58.34 -41.21 -18.05
N LEU A 159 -59.22 -40.24 -17.78
CA LEU A 159 -60.59 -40.52 -17.33
C LEU A 159 -61.34 -41.33 -18.38
N LEU A 160 -61.28 -40.92 -19.65
CA LEU A 160 -61.90 -41.65 -20.76
C LEU A 160 -61.31 -43.07 -20.90
N ALA A 161 -59.99 -43.22 -20.83
CA ALA A 161 -59.34 -44.53 -20.89
C ALA A 161 -59.75 -45.45 -19.72
N ARG A 162 -59.95 -44.89 -18.52
CA ARG A 162 -60.42 -45.64 -17.35
C ARG A 162 -61.87 -46.07 -17.51
N GLU A 163 -62.73 -45.22 -18.06
CA GLU A 163 -64.11 -45.57 -18.37
C GLU A 163 -64.16 -46.71 -19.40
N GLN A 164 -63.34 -46.64 -20.45
CA GLN A 164 -63.23 -47.70 -21.44
C GLN A 164 -62.75 -49.02 -20.83
N ALA A 165 -61.72 -48.98 -19.98
CA ALA A 165 -61.24 -50.15 -19.25
C ALA A 165 -62.35 -50.74 -18.35
N ALA A 166 -63.09 -49.90 -17.63
CA ALA A 166 -64.21 -50.33 -16.78
C ALA A 166 -65.35 -50.96 -17.59
N GLN A 167 -65.70 -50.38 -18.75
CA GLN A 167 -66.72 -50.93 -19.64
C GLN A 167 -66.30 -52.30 -20.19
N SER A 168 -65.04 -52.43 -20.65
CA SER A 168 -64.52 -53.71 -21.16
C SER A 168 -64.50 -54.81 -20.08
N ALA A 169 -64.18 -54.44 -18.83
CA ALA A 169 -64.19 -55.32 -17.68
C ALA A 169 -65.62 -55.73 -17.28
N ALA A 170 -66.57 -54.79 -17.29
CA ALA A 170 -67.98 -55.07 -17.00
C ALA A 170 -68.59 -55.99 -18.06
N LEU A 171 -68.27 -55.80 -19.34
CA LEU A 171 -68.71 -56.69 -20.41
C LEU A 171 -68.13 -58.10 -20.22
N LEU A 172 -66.82 -58.21 -19.95
CA LEU A 172 -66.18 -59.50 -19.68
C LEU A 172 -66.84 -60.24 -18.50
N ALA A 173 -67.14 -59.52 -17.41
CA ALA A 173 -67.81 -60.09 -16.24
C ALA A 173 -69.23 -60.60 -16.54
N ARG A 174 -69.93 -59.99 -17.51
CA ARG A 174 -71.26 -60.44 -17.95
C ARG A 174 -71.20 -61.66 -18.87
N ILE A 175 -70.23 -61.72 -19.78
CA ILE A 175 -70.16 -62.80 -20.78
C ILE A 175 -69.41 -64.05 -20.28
N ALA A 176 -68.47 -63.90 -19.34
CA ALA A 176 -67.72 -65.02 -18.78
C ALA A 176 -68.61 -66.17 -18.27
N PRO A 177 -69.63 -65.94 -17.41
CA PRO A 177 -70.49 -67.02 -16.93
C PRO A 177 -71.44 -67.59 -18.00
N LEU A 178 -71.62 -66.89 -19.13
CA LEU A 178 -72.41 -67.38 -20.27
C LEU A 178 -71.59 -68.34 -21.14
N GLY A 179 -70.26 -68.22 -21.14
CA GLY A 179 -69.36 -69.17 -21.79
C GLY A 179 -69.37 -70.54 -21.12
N ASP A 180 -69.41 -70.58 -19.79
CA ASP A 180 -69.50 -71.85 -19.02
C ASP A 180 -70.77 -72.64 -19.35
N LYS A 181 -71.81 -71.95 -19.81
CA LYS A 181 -73.09 -72.52 -20.25
C LYS A 181 -73.15 -72.77 -21.77
N GLY A 182 -72.08 -72.51 -22.51
CA GLY A 182 -71.97 -72.73 -23.95
C GLY A 182 -72.65 -71.68 -24.84
N TYR A 183 -73.19 -70.59 -24.29
CA TYR A 183 -73.86 -69.55 -25.08
C TYR A 183 -72.88 -68.57 -25.75
N VAL A 184 -71.63 -68.51 -25.29
CA VAL A 184 -70.58 -67.65 -25.83
C VAL A 184 -69.33 -68.46 -26.09
N SER A 185 -68.72 -68.27 -27.26
CA SER A 185 -67.47 -68.92 -27.65
C SER A 185 -66.32 -68.55 -26.70
N ALA A 186 -65.49 -69.53 -26.34
CA ALA A 186 -64.25 -69.31 -25.59
C ALA A 186 -63.31 -68.30 -26.28
N PHE A 187 -63.33 -68.26 -27.63
CA PHE A 187 -62.59 -67.27 -28.40
C PHE A 187 -63.09 -65.84 -28.14
N GLU A 188 -64.40 -65.63 -28.05
CA GLU A 188 -64.97 -64.30 -27.79
C GLU A 188 -64.60 -63.81 -26.37
N ILE A 189 -64.63 -64.71 -25.37
CA ILE A 189 -64.18 -64.40 -24.01
C ILE A 189 -62.69 -64.04 -23.99
N ALA A 190 -61.84 -64.81 -24.68
CA ALA A 190 -60.41 -64.54 -24.77
C ALA A 190 -60.13 -63.20 -25.46
N ARG A 191 -60.84 -62.89 -26.55
CA ARG A 191 -60.77 -61.61 -27.26
C ARG A 191 -61.16 -60.45 -26.35
N GLN A 192 -62.26 -60.57 -25.62
CA GLN A 192 -62.70 -59.53 -24.69
C GLN A 192 -61.74 -59.33 -23.52
N ARG A 193 -61.12 -60.41 -23.03
CA ARG A 193 -60.08 -60.34 -21.99
C ARG A 193 -58.82 -59.63 -22.49
N SER A 194 -58.41 -59.89 -23.73
CA SER A 194 -57.31 -59.15 -24.37
C SER A 194 -57.63 -57.66 -24.50
N ALA A 195 -58.83 -57.32 -24.97
CA ALA A 195 -59.28 -55.93 -25.08
C ALA A 195 -59.27 -55.18 -23.73
N LYS A 196 -59.67 -55.86 -22.64
CA LYS A 196 -59.58 -55.31 -21.28
C LYS A 196 -58.13 -55.01 -20.89
N LEU A 197 -57.21 -55.96 -21.10
CA LEU A 197 -55.80 -55.80 -20.74
C LEU A 197 -55.14 -54.66 -21.54
N GLU A 198 -55.49 -54.52 -22.82
CA GLU A 198 -55.01 -53.43 -23.66
C GLU A 198 -55.50 -52.07 -23.14
N ALA A 199 -56.79 -51.95 -22.78
CA ALA A 199 -57.34 -50.73 -22.20
C ALA A 199 -56.68 -50.39 -20.84
N GLU A 200 -56.43 -51.39 -19.98
CA GLU A 200 -55.70 -51.20 -18.72
C GLU A 200 -54.24 -50.77 -18.94
N SER A 201 -53.57 -51.35 -19.94
CA SER A 201 -52.21 -50.96 -20.35
C SER A 201 -52.16 -49.49 -20.78
N GLN A 202 -53.15 -49.04 -21.57
CA GLN A 202 -53.26 -47.64 -22.00
C GLN A 202 -53.43 -46.68 -20.81
N VAL A 203 -54.26 -47.03 -19.82
CA VAL A 203 -54.38 -46.24 -18.58
C VAL A 203 -53.02 -46.13 -17.86
N LYS A 204 -52.27 -47.23 -17.77
CA LYS A 204 -50.93 -47.23 -17.14
C LYS A 204 -49.90 -46.44 -17.94
N ALA A 205 -50.01 -46.38 -19.27
CA ALA A 205 -49.17 -45.52 -20.10
C ALA A 205 -49.45 -44.02 -19.82
N LEU A 206 -50.72 -43.63 -19.76
CA LEU A 206 -51.12 -42.26 -19.42
C LEU A 206 -50.73 -41.88 -17.99
N ASP A 207 -50.86 -42.79 -17.02
CA ASP A 207 -50.42 -42.56 -15.64
C ASP A 207 -48.90 -42.29 -15.55
N ARG A 208 -48.08 -43.00 -16.33
CA ARG A 208 -46.63 -42.73 -16.41
C ARG A 208 -46.34 -41.34 -16.98
N GLN A 209 -47.02 -40.96 -18.06
CA GLN A 209 -46.88 -39.63 -18.66
C GLN A 209 -47.32 -38.52 -17.69
N LEU A 210 -48.39 -38.72 -16.91
CA LEU A 210 -48.81 -37.77 -15.88
C LEU A 210 -47.72 -37.56 -14.82
N ILE A 211 -47.06 -38.63 -14.38
CA ILE A 211 -45.97 -38.54 -13.40
C ILE A 211 -44.81 -37.72 -13.98
N GLU A 212 -44.43 -37.99 -15.22
CA GLU A 212 -43.36 -37.25 -15.90
C GLU A 212 -43.68 -35.75 -16.02
N LEU A 213 -44.87 -35.38 -16.49
CA LEU A 213 -45.27 -33.98 -16.59
C LEU A 213 -45.36 -33.29 -15.22
N ARG A 214 -45.80 -34.01 -14.17
CA ARG A 214 -45.82 -33.47 -12.79
C ARG A 214 -44.42 -33.21 -12.26
N GLN A 215 -43.46 -34.11 -12.54
CA GLN A 215 -42.06 -33.89 -12.19
C GLN A 215 -41.46 -32.69 -12.93
N GLN A 216 -41.77 -32.54 -14.22
CA GLN A 216 -41.35 -31.36 -15.01
C GLN A 216 -41.96 -30.06 -14.47
N LEU A 217 -43.22 -30.08 -14.05
CA LEU A 217 -43.88 -28.93 -13.43
C LEU A 217 -43.21 -28.57 -12.10
N ALA A 218 -42.96 -29.56 -11.24
CA ALA A 218 -42.28 -29.37 -9.96
C ALA A 218 -40.87 -28.78 -10.16
N ALA A 219 -40.08 -29.34 -11.08
CA ALA A 219 -38.76 -28.81 -11.40
C ALA A 219 -38.80 -27.35 -11.91
N THR A 220 -39.81 -27.00 -12.72
CA THR A 220 -40.00 -25.62 -13.19
C THR A 220 -40.44 -24.68 -12.06
N GLN A 221 -41.24 -25.17 -11.11
CA GLN A 221 -41.63 -24.43 -9.91
C GLN A 221 -40.42 -24.16 -9.00
N ASP A 222 -39.56 -25.15 -8.82
CA ASP A 222 -38.32 -25.01 -8.04
C ASP A 222 -37.37 -23.98 -8.68
N GLN A 223 -37.22 -24.02 -10.02
CA GLN A 223 -36.45 -23.01 -10.75
C GLN A 223 -37.02 -21.60 -10.53
N SER A 224 -38.34 -21.45 -10.55
CA SER A 224 -38.99 -20.17 -10.27
C SER A 224 -38.78 -19.71 -8.82
N ALA A 225 -38.71 -20.63 -7.85
CA ALA A 225 -38.45 -20.30 -6.45
C ALA A 225 -36.98 -19.94 -6.19
N GLN A 226 -36.05 -20.55 -6.93
CA GLN A 226 -34.61 -20.28 -6.81
C GLN A 226 -34.19 -18.96 -7.48
N LEU A 227 -34.87 -18.54 -8.55
CA LEU A 227 -34.57 -17.31 -9.30
C LEU A 227 -34.37 -16.06 -8.41
N PRO A 228 -35.30 -15.69 -7.49
CA PRO A 228 -35.11 -14.51 -6.65
C PRO A 228 -33.92 -14.64 -5.68
N LEU A 229 -33.62 -15.85 -5.19
CA LEU A 229 -32.49 -16.10 -4.31
C LEU A 229 -31.16 -15.91 -5.06
N ASN A 230 -31.09 -16.43 -6.28
CA ASN A 230 -29.93 -16.26 -7.17
C ASN A 230 -29.71 -14.79 -7.54
N LEU A 231 -30.79 -14.07 -7.89
CA LEU A 231 -30.73 -12.65 -8.18
C LEU A 231 -30.27 -11.84 -6.97
N ALA A 232 -30.80 -12.11 -5.78
CA ALA A 232 -30.39 -11.43 -4.55
C ALA A 232 -28.90 -11.66 -4.22
N SER A 233 -28.41 -12.88 -4.42
CA SER A 233 -26.98 -13.22 -4.24
C SER A 233 -26.10 -12.49 -5.25
N GLN A 234 -26.46 -12.52 -6.54
CA GLN A 234 -25.74 -11.82 -7.60
C GLN A 234 -25.71 -10.31 -7.36
N ARG A 235 -26.86 -9.73 -7.03
CA ARG A 235 -26.98 -8.30 -6.73
C ARG A 235 -26.13 -7.90 -5.53
N SER A 236 -26.12 -8.72 -4.47
CA SER A 236 -25.26 -8.48 -3.30
C SER A 236 -23.77 -8.54 -3.67
N GLY A 237 -23.37 -9.44 -4.57
CA GLY A 237 -22.02 -9.50 -5.12
C GLY A 237 -21.62 -8.22 -5.86
N LEU A 238 -22.45 -7.76 -6.79
CA LEU A 238 -22.23 -6.54 -7.56
C LEU A 238 -22.24 -5.29 -6.67
N GLN A 239 -23.14 -5.23 -5.68
CA GLN A 239 -23.19 -4.14 -4.71
C GLN A 239 -21.92 -4.05 -3.86
N ARG A 240 -21.37 -5.18 -3.40
CA ARG A 240 -20.08 -5.20 -2.68
C ARG A 240 -18.93 -4.68 -3.55
N GLN A 241 -18.88 -5.07 -4.83
CA GLN A 241 -17.87 -4.56 -5.77
C GLN A 241 -18.01 -3.04 -5.97
N ARG A 242 -19.24 -2.58 -6.15
CA ARG A 242 -19.53 -1.14 -6.30
C ARG A 242 -19.14 -0.35 -5.05
N ALA A 243 -19.46 -0.86 -3.86
CA ALA A 243 -19.05 -0.24 -2.59
C ALA A 243 -17.52 -0.18 -2.46
N GLY A 244 -16.79 -1.20 -2.91
CA GLY A 244 -15.32 -1.20 -2.96
C GLY A 244 -14.77 -0.10 -3.88
N ILE A 245 -15.39 0.12 -5.05
CA ILE A 245 -15.02 1.23 -5.96
C ILE A 245 -15.36 2.59 -5.33
N GLU A 246 -16.52 2.71 -4.68
CA GLU A 246 -16.92 3.94 -3.99
C GLU A 246 -15.95 4.28 -2.84
N GLN A 247 -15.48 3.29 -2.09
CA GLN A 247 -14.42 3.47 -1.09
C GLN A 247 -13.09 3.89 -1.74
N ALA A 248 -12.71 3.29 -2.88
CA ALA A 248 -11.50 3.69 -3.61
C ALA A 248 -11.56 5.12 -4.17
N LEU A 249 -12.77 5.60 -4.50
CA LEU A 249 -13.04 6.99 -4.89
C LEU A 249 -13.02 7.95 -3.68
N ALA A 250 -13.52 7.50 -2.53
CA ALA A 250 -13.62 8.31 -1.31
C ALA A 250 -12.30 8.41 -0.51
N GLN A 251 -11.40 7.43 -0.63
CA GLN A 251 -10.11 7.43 0.05
C GLN A 251 -9.28 8.67 -0.33
N PRO A 252 -8.94 9.55 0.63
CA PRO A 252 -8.11 10.72 0.36
C PRO A 252 -6.73 10.25 -0.11
N ARG A 253 -6.40 10.43 -1.39
CA ARG A 253 -5.05 10.14 -1.87
C ARG A 253 -4.05 11.00 -1.08
N PRO A 254 -2.97 10.42 -0.53
CA PRO A 254 -2.01 11.15 0.32
C PRO A 254 -1.28 12.31 -0.38
N ASN A 255 -1.48 12.48 -1.69
CA ASN A 255 -0.81 13.47 -2.54
C ASN A 255 -1.74 14.64 -2.92
N ALA A 256 -2.97 14.67 -2.41
CA ALA A 256 -3.89 15.80 -2.61
C ALA A 256 -3.41 17.00 -1.78
N ARG A 257 -2.61 17.88 -2.41
CA ARG A 257 -2.23 19.24 -1.97
C ARG A 257 -2.20 19.45 -0.45
N ARG A 258 -1.39 18.69 0.28
CA ARG A 258 -0.97 19.11 1.61
C ARG A 258 0.36 19.82 1.46
N SER A 259 0.33 21.15 1.33
CA SER A 259 1.47 21.97 1.73
C SER A 259 1.62 21.84 3.24
N SER A 260 2.33 20.81 3.70
CA SER A 260 2.71 20.72 5.11
C SER A 260 3.77 21.80 5.36
N ALA A 261 3.34 22.95 5.86
CA ALA A 261 4.27 23.96 6.37
C ALA A 261 5.01 23.37 7.57
N HIS A 262 6.28 23.01 7.41
CA HIS A 262 7.11 22.55 8.52
C HIS A 262 7.41 23.74 9.43
N ARG A 263 6.80 23.72 10.62
CA ARG A 263 6.97 24.75 11.67
C ARG A 263 7.96 24.25 12.72
N ALA A 264 8.86 25.14 13.17
CA ALA A 264 9.83 24.82 14.22
C ALA A 264 9.11 24.51 15.56
N PRO A 265 9.44 23.39 16.24
CA PRO A 265 8.80 23.01 17.51
C PRO A 265 9.24 23.84 18.73
N GLY A 266 10.27 24.69 18.59
CA GLY A 266 10.76 25.57 19.66
C GLY A 266 11.75 26.60 19.12
N ALA A 267 11.92 27.71 19.83
CA ALA A 267 12.91 28.73 19.49
C ALA A 267 14.32 28.20 19.81
N SER A 268 15.23 28.22 18.83
CA SER A 268 16.62 27.80 19.03
C SER A 268 17.57 28.98 18.83
N PRO A 269 18.57 29.17 19.71
CA PRO A 269 19.67 30.07 19.41
C PRO A 269 20.59 29.38 18.39
N ARG A 270 20.68 29.96 17.19
CA ARG A 270 21.92 30.08 16.39
C ARG A 270 22.64 28.84 15.81
N TYR A 271 21.98 27.76 15.38
CA TYR A 271 22.70 26.77 14.52
C TYR A 271 21.76 25.92 13.66
N TRP A 272 21.67 26.24 12.36
CA TRP A 272 21.09 25.38 11.33
C TRP A 272 22.16 25.11 10.26
N ARG A 273 22.51 23.85 10.02
CA ARG A 273 23.57 23.42 9.09
C ARG A 273 23.01 22.33 8.16
N SER A 274 22.90 22.58 6.87
CA SER A 274 22.42 21.58 5.92
C SER A 274 23.57 20.63 5.52
N ARG A 275 23.39 19.31 5.67
CA ARG A 275 24.29 18.31 5.05
C ARG A 275 23.74 17.95 3.67
N ALA A 276 23.93 18.83 2.71
CA ALA A 276 23.65 18.56 1.30
C ALA A 276 24.94 18.66 0.48
N ASN A 277 25.81 17.64 0.55
CA ASN A 277 26.77 17.31 -0.52
C ASN A 277 27.62 16.09 -0.15
N ARG A 278 27.19 14.89 -0.58
CA ARG A 278 28.10 13.74 -0.71
C ARG A 278 27.58 12.67 -1.70
N TRP A 279 27.10 13.06 -2.88
CA TRP A 279 26.82 12.09 -3.98
C TRP A 279 27.04 12.76 -5.35
N SER A 280 28.29 13.12 -5.65
CA SER A 280 28.66 13.62 -6.98
C SER A 280 30.11 13.26 -7.35
N ARG A 281 30.48 11.97 -7.31
CA ARG A 281 31.75 11.51 -7.91
C ARG A 281 31.87 10.01 -8.17
N VAL A 282 30.92 9.40 -8.90
CA VAL A 282 31.17 8.10 -9.56
C VAL A 282 30.39 8.01 -10.87
N ARG A 283 30.79 8.77 -11.92
CA ARG A 283 30.45 8.48 -13.34
C ARG A 283 31.48 9.13 -14.27
N ARG A 284 32.70 8.58 -14.28
CA ARG A 284 33.64 8.71 -15.42
C ARG A 284 34.49 7.45 -15.48
N CYS A 285 33.98 6.44 -16.15
CA CYS A 285 34.71 5.40 -16.85
C CYS A 285 33.65 4.52 -17.48
N TRP A 286 33.65 4.44 -18.80
CA TRP A 286 33.07 3.44 -19.71
C TRP A 286 32.85 4.16 -21.05
N ARG A 287 33.97 4.62 -21.62
CA ARG A 287 34.10 4.93 -23.04
C ARG A 287 35.22 4.04 -23.52
N TRP A 288 34.89 2.87 -24.08
CA TRP A 288 35.64 2.23 -25.16
C TRP A 288 34.92 0.98 -25.68
N ARG A 289 34.89 0.88 -27.02
CA ARG A 289 34.62 -0.30 -27.87
C ARG A 289 33.19 -0.86 -27.92
N ARG A 290 32.49 -0.54 -29.02
CA ARG A 290 32.21 -1.52 -30.08
C ARG A 290 31.72 -0.82 -31.35
N THR A 291 32.58 -0.84 -32.35
CA THR A 291 32.32 -0.66 -33.77
C THR A 291 31.60 -1.89 -34.34
N ALA A 292 30.90 -1.66 -35.46
CA ALA A 292 30.44 -2.62 -36.46
C ALA A 292 29.22 -3.50 -36.13
N CYS A 293 28.06 -3.13 -36.68
CA CYS A 293 27.29 -3.93 -37.64
C CYS A 293 26.09 -3.11 -38.10
N ARG A 294 26.24 -2.45 -39.26
CA ARG A 294 25.18 -1.71 -39.94
C ARG A 294 24.65 -2.61 -41.05
N TRP A 295 23.51 -3.26 -40.82
CA TRP A 295 22.72 -3.90 -41.87
C TRP A 295 22.05 -2.82 -42.73
N LYS A 296 22.21 -2.95 -44.04
CA LYS A 296 21.54 -2.13 -45.08
C LYS A 296 20.19 -2.78 -45.46
N PRO A 297 19.26 -2.03 -46.10
CA PRO A 297 17.86 -2.42 -46.28
C PRO A 297 17.55 -3.01 -47.68
N SER A 298 16.47 -3.80 -47.72
CA SER A 298 15.47 -4.05 -48.80
C SER A 298 15.90 -4.04 -50.28
N CYS A 299 15.80 -5.22 -50.91
CA CYS A 299 14.94 -5.58 -52.06
C CYS A 299 14.88 -7.11 -52.16
#